data_AF-A0A2K8ZZ86-F1
#
_entry.id   AF-A0A2K8ZZ86-F1
#
_cell.length_a   1.000
_cell.length_b   1.000
_cell.length_c   1.000
_cell.angle_alpha   90.00
_cell.angle_beta   90.00
_cell.angle_gamma   90.00
#
_symmetry.space_group_name_H-M   'P 1'
#
loop_
_entity.id
_entity.type
_entity.pdbx_description
1 polymer ?
#
loop_
_entity_poly.entity_id
_entity_poly.type
_entity_poly.pdbx_seq_one_letter_code
_entity_poly.pdbx_strand_id
1 'polypeptide(L)'
;MKTYLLVDFGSTFTKLTAVDLDKEEIIATAKAITTVEKDIIIGYQKALERLHAKIGYEIKFDKITACSSAAGGLKMVAIGLVEELTTEAARRVCLGAGAKVELILSHNINLHEVEEIKNKNIDIILLAGGANGGNKECVIHNAKQLAKSDIKAPIVFAGNKDATDEIEEILKKANKEFYICENVMPRLNVLNINSAKDTIKDIFVKNIIEAKGIKKVEKLVGEVVLPTPNAVLMAAELLSTGFGDEPGLGDLMLADVGGATTDIYSMSSGLPTQMNAILSGLEEPYAKRTVEGDLGMRYSSLGILQSFTASEISHWKSRNVDIEAEAHKRHDDIEFISSTDEDYIADDIFAGKCIDVATSRHVGTLKGVYTPMGVMYYQVGKDLTQTNYFIGTGGVVISSKDPVAILKNGVKMASKPMELRPQNPEYLLDKTYILSAMGLLSMDHPEIALRIMKKYMVKL
;
A
#
# COMPACT_ATOMS: atom_id res chain seq x y z
N MET A 1 31.55 6.53 14.08
CA MET A 1 30.73 6.54 12.86
C MET A 1 30.00 5.22 12.81
N LYS A 2 28.81 5.19 13.43
CA LYS A 2 27.92 4.04 13.37
C LYS A 2 27.09 4.15 12.09
N THR A 3 27.31 3.25 11.14
CA THR A 3 26.77 3.34 9.78
C THR A 3 25.81 2.20 9.46
N TYR A 4 24.62 2.54 8.97
CA TYR A 4 23.60 1.57 8.60
C TYR A 4 23.37 1.61 7.09
N LEU A 5 23.15 0.45 6.49
CA LEU A 5 22.69 0.33 5.10
C LEU A 5 21.26 -0.20 5.07
N LEU A 6 20.37 0.59 4.51
CA LEU A 6 18.95 0.27 4.42
C LEU A 6 18.61 -0.02 2.96
N VAL A 7 18.04 -1.20 2.73
CA VAL A 7 17.86 -1.76 1.39
C VAL A 7 16.39 -1.96 1.09
N ASP A 8 15.92 -1.38 -0.02
CA ASP A 8 14.57 -1.60 -0.54
C ASP A 8 14.67 -2.39 -1.85
N PHE A 9 14.31 -3.67 -1.81
CA PHE A 9 14.13 -4.50 -3.00
C PHE A 9 12.77 -4.21 -3.63
N GLY A 10 12.67 -3.11 -4.37
CA GLY A 10 11.46 -2.75 -5.10
C GLY A 10 11.24 -3.62 -6.34
N SER A 11 10.01 -3.67 -6.86
CA SER A 11 9.67 -4.44 -8.07
C SER A 11 10.44 -3.99 -9.32
N THR A 12 10.82 -2.71 -9.41
CA THR A 12 11.60 -2.16 -10.55
C THR A 12 13.05 -1.85 -10.17
N PHE A 13 13.28 -1.21 -9.02
CA PHE A 13 14.60 -0.78 -8.58
C PHE A 13 14.93 -1.27 -7.18
N THR A 14 16.15 -1.77 -7.02
CA THR A 14 16.78 -2.01 -5.72
C THR A 14 17.44 -0.70 -5.28
N LYS A 15 17.02 -0.16 -4.14
CA LYS A 15 17.47 1.13 -3.61
C LYS A 15 18.25 0.93 -2.33
N LEU A 16 19.38 1.59 -2.22
CA LEU A 16 20.29 1.54 -1.07
C LEU A 16 20.41 2.94 -0.49
N THR A 17 20.25 3.05 0.83
CA THR A 17 20.45 4.29 1.60
C THR A 17 21.44 4.02 2.72
N ALA A 18 22.60 4.67 2.64
CA ALA A 18 23.61 4.64 3.71
C ALA A 18 23.39 5.82 4.66
N VAL A 19 23.33 5.53 5.96
CA VAL A 19 23.05 6.52 7.01
C VAL A 19 24.18 6.50 8.05
N ASP A 20 24.61 7.69 8.47
CA ASP A 20 25.47 7.91 9.63
C ASP A 20 24.58 8.27 10.83
N LEU A 21 24.51 7.37 11.81
CA LEU A 21 23.66 7.55 12.99
C LEU A 21 24.21 8.62 13.95
N ASP A 22 25.54 8.84 13.96
CA ASP A 22 26.14 9.82 14.87
C ASP A 22 25.86 11.25 14.40
N LYS A 23 25.71 11.44 13.07
CA LYS A 23 25.42 12.74 12.45
C LYS A 23 23.95 12.95 12.10
N GLU A 24 23.14 11.89 12.17
CA GLU A 24 21.76 11.88 11.70
C GLU A 24 21.66 12.34 10.24
N GLU A 25 22.51 11.77 9.37
CA GLU A 25 22.66 12.18 7.97
C GLU A 25 22.68 10.99 7.00
N ILE A 26 22.17 11.23 5.80
CA ILE A 26 22.34 10.33 4.67
C ILE A 26 23.71 10.55 4.07
N ILE A 27 24.55 9.52 4.10
CA ILE A 27 25.89 9.52 3.50
C ILE A 27 25.75 9.50 1.98
N ALA A 28 24.95 8.58 1.45
CA ALA A 28 24.64 8.48 0.03
C ALA A 28 23.40 7.62 -0.22
N THR A 29 22.78 7.82 -1.39
CA THR A 29 21.78 6.91 -1.94
C THR A 29 22.20 6.41 -3.31
N ALA A 30 21.85 5.17 -3.62
CA ALA A 30 22.08 4.57 -4.92
C ALA A 30 20.92 3.63 -5.30
N LYS A 31 20.74 3.41 -6.59
CA LYS A 31 19.75 2.46 -7.11
C LYS A 31 20.27 1.73 -8.35
N ALA A 32 19.77 0.52 -8.55
CA ALA A 32 19.95 -0.27 -9.76
C ALA A 32 18.68 -1.05 -10.08
N ILE A 33 18.55 -1.55 -11.30
CA ILE A 33 17.41 -2.40 -11.71
C ILE A 33 17.37 -3.65 -10.83
N THR A 34 16.18 -3.98 -10.34
CA THR A 34 15.95 -5.22 -9.59
C THR A 34 15.95 -6.41 -10.55
N THR A 35 16.68 -7.46 -10.19
CA THR A 35 16.93 -8.61 -11.07
C THR A 35 16.32 -9.92 -10.54
N VAL A 36 15.11 -9.88 -9.96
CA VAL A 36 14.46 -11.06 -9.33
C VAL A 36 14.34 -12.26 -10.28
N GLU A 37 14.08 -12.02 -11.57
CA GLU A 37 13.94 -13.11 -12.55
C GLU A 37 15.25 -13.87 -12.83
N LYS A 38 16.40 -13.20 -12.66
CA LYS A 38 17.73 -13.77 -12.90
C LYS A 38 18.41 -14.16 -11.59
N ASP A 39 18.79 -13.14 -10.82
CA ASP A 39 19.32 -13.23 -9.46
C ASP A 39 19.30 -11.83 -8.84
N ILE A 40 18.55 -11.63 -7.78
CA ILE A 40 18.38 -10.34 -7.08
C ILE A 40 19.71 -9.78 -6.53
N ILE A 41 20.72 -10.62 -6.31
CA ILE A 41 22.07 -10.21 -5.85
C ILE A 41 22.75 -9.31 -6.89
N ILE A 42 22.50 -9.53 -8.18
CA ILE A 42 23.12 -8.74 -9.26
C ILE A 42 22.69 -7.27 -9.17
N GLY A 43 21.39 -7.01 -8.98
CA GLY A 43 20.85 -5.67 -8.77
C GLY A 43 21.40 -5.02 -7.51
N TYR A 44 21.46 -5.77 -6.40
CA TYR A 44 22.05 -5.31 -5.15
C TYR A 44 23.52 -4.89 -5.30
N GLN A 45 24.37 -5.74 -5.88
CA GLN A 45 25.80 -5.47 -6.06
C GLN A 45 26.02 -4.24 -6.95
N LYS A 46 25.28 -4.11 -8.06
CA LYS A 46 25.35 -2.91 -8.91
C LYS A 46 24.96 -1.64 -8.16
N ALA A 47 23.94 -1.70 -7.30
CA ALA A 47 23.55 -0.56 -6.48
C ALA A 47 24.62 -0.23 -5.43
N LEU A 48 25.25 -1.24 -4.83
CA LEU A 48 26.32 -1.09 -3.84
C LEU A 48 27.60 -0.50 -4.45
N GLU A 49 28.00 -0.97 -5.63
CA GLU A 49 29.12 -0.39 -6.39
C GLU A 49 28.89 1.09 -6.70
N ARG A 50 27.68 1.45 -7.15
CA ARG A 50 27.28 2.85 -7.38
C ARG A 50 27.28 3.67 -6.10
N LEU A 51 26.89 3.07 -4.98
CA LEU A 51 26.91 3.71 -3.67
C LEU A 51 28.36 4.05 -3.25
N HIS A 52 29.26 3.06 -3.27
CA HIS A 52 30.67 3.26 -2.96
C HIS A 52 31.35 4.25 -3.91
N ALA A 53 31.03 4.19 -5.21
CA ALA A 53 31.54 5.16 -6.19
C ALA A 53 31.11 6.60 -5.87
N LYS A 54 29.86 6.81 -5.43
CA LYS A 54 29.38 8.14 -4.99
C LYS A 54 30.05 8.61 -3.69
N ILE A 55 30.30 7.69 -2.77
CA ILE A 55 30.97 7.97 -1.48
C ILE A 55 32.46 8.25 -1.69
N GLY A 56 33.08 7.62 -2.69
CA GLY A 56 34.50 7.73 -3.01
C GLY A 56 35.39 6.70 -2.30
N TYR A 57 34.82 5.85 -1.44
CA TYR A 57 35.51 4.77 -0.73
C TYR A 57 34.51 3.67 -0.32
N GLU A 58 35.03 2.48 -0.01
CA GLU A 58 34.21 1.38 0.52
C GLU A 58 33.90 1.59 2.00
N ILE A 59 32.62 1.45 2.36
CA ILE A 59 32.17 1.52 3.75
C ILE A 59 31.79 0.12 4.22
N LYS A 60 32.29 -0.27 5.39
CA LYS A 60 31.76 -1.42 6.10
C LYS A 60 30.64 -0.95 7.03
N PHE A 61 29.42 -1.44 6.77
CA PHE A 61 28.24 -1.10 7.56
C PHE A 61 28.17 -1.93 8.84
N ASP A 62 27.75 -1.29 9.93
CA ASP A 62 27.54 -1.94 11.23
C ASP A 62 26.27 -2.79 11.23
N LYS A 63 25.24 -2.37 10.49
CA LYS A 63 24.01 -3.11 10.28
C LYS A 63 23.50 -2.91 8.85
N ILE A 64 22.98 -3.98 8.28
CA ILE A 64 22.22 -3.95 7.03
C ILE A 64 20.82 -4.45 7.36
N THR A 65 19.80 -3.79 6.83
CA THR A 65 18.40 -4.18 7.02
C THR A 65 17.66 -3.96 5.72
N ALA A 66 16.75 -4.87 5.39
CA ALA A 66 16.08 -4.86 4.10
C ALA A 66 14.56 -4.97 4.19
N CYS A 67 13.87 -4.30 3.26
CA CYS A 67 12.48 -4.55 2.92
C CYS A 67 12.37 -5.00 1.46
N SER A 68 11.25 -5.62 1.10
CA SER A 68 11.03 -6.09 -0.26
C SER A 68 9.58 -5.97 -0.72
N SER A 69 9.39 -5.61 -1.99
CA SER A 69 8.16 -5.77 -2.76
C SER A 69 8.40 -6.55 -4.07
N ALA A 70 9.62 -7.04 -4.28
CA ALA A 70 10.02 -7.68 -5.53
C ALA A 70 9.57 -9.14 -5.66
N ALA A 71 9.09 -9.76 -4.58
CA ALA A 71 8.48 -11.10 -4.61
C ALA A 71 7.07 -11.14 -5.23
N GLY A 72 6.50 -9.97 -5.56
CA GLY A 72 5.11 -9.82 -6.00
C GLY A 72 4.23 -9.20 -4.90
N GLY A 73 3.11 -8.61 -5.30
CA GLY A 73 2.12 -8.08 -4.36
C GLY A 73 1.31 -9.22 -3.73
N LEU A 74 0.98 -9.08 -2.43
CA LEU A 74 0.19 -10.06 -1.68
C LEU A 74 -1.26 -10.09 -2.18
N LYS A 75 -1.67 -11.13 -2.90
CA LYS A 75 -3.04 -11.31 -3.40
C LYS A 75 -3.90 -12.02 -2.36
N MET A 76 -5.00 -11.41 -1.97
CA MET A 76 -5.88 -11.96 -0.94
C MET A 76 -7.34 -12.04 -1.37
N VAL A 77 -8.05 -12.96 -0.71
CA VAL A 77 -9.52 -13.03 -0.73
C VAL A 77 -10.04 -12.73 0.66
N ALA A 78 -11.01 -11.82 0.74
CA ALA A 78 -11.73 -11.53 1.98
C ALA A 78 -13.12 -12.18 1.91
N ILE A 79 -13.40 -13.12 2.81
CA ILE A 79 -14.70 -13.79 2.92
C ILE A 79 -15.36 -13.35 4.23
N GLY A 80 -16.62 -12.93 4.18
CA GLY A 80 -17.40 -12.58 5.37
C GLY A 80 -18.84 -13.04 5.31
N LEU A 81 -19.59 -12.82 6.39
CA LEU A 81 -21.00 -13.20 6.50
C LEU A 81 -21.93 -12.23 5.75
N VAL A 82 -21.79 -10.92 5.97
CA VAL A 82 -22.59 -9.86 5.36
C VAL A 82 -21.67 -8.78 4.78
N GLU A 83 -22.00 -8.31 3.57
CA GLU A 83 -21.24 -7.32 2.80
C GLU A 83 -20.86 -6.09 3.62
N GLU A 84 -21.86 -5.41 4.18
CA GLU A 84 -21.70 -4.12 4.88
C GLU A 84 -21.01 -4.23 6.26
N LEU A 85 -20.80 -5.45 6.77
CA LEU A 85 -20.28 -5.66 8.13
C LEU A 85 -18.99 -6.48 8.11
N THR A 86 -19.08 -7.80 8.31
CA THR A 86 -17.92 -8.67 8.50
C THR A 86 -17.09 -8.81 7.22
N THR A 87 -17.72 -8.71 6.04
CA THR A 87 -17.00 -8.75 4.77
C THR A 87 -16.17 -7.47 4.59
N GLU A 88 -16.75 -6.30 4.87
CA GLU A 88 -16.00 -5.04 4.87
C GLU A 88 -14.92 -5.02 5.96
N ALA A 89 -15.15 -5.58 7.15
CA ALA A 89 -14.11 -5.75 8.16
C ALA A 89 -12.95 -6.64 7.68
N ALA A 90 -13.25 -7.77 7.03
CA ALA A 90 -12.24 -8.64 6.44
C ALA A 90 -11.45 -7.91 5.33
N ARG A 91 -12.14 -7.19 4.45
CA ARG A 91 -11.51 -6.36 3.42
C ARG A 91 -10.54 -5.34 4.04
N ARG A 92 -10.93 -4.67 5.13
CA ARG A 92 -10.08 -3.71 5.86
C ARG A 92 -8.84 -4.34 6.45
N VAL A 93 -8.96 -5.56 7.00
CA VAL A 93 -7.81 -6.32 7.48
C VAL A 93 -6.83 -6.60 6.33
N CYS A 94 -7.32 -7.09 5.19
CA CYS A 94 -6.47 -7.37 4.03
C CYS A 94 -5.75 -6.10 3.53
N LEU A 95 -6.49 -4.98 3.38
CA LEU A 95 -5.90 -3.70 2.98
C LEU A 95 -4.86 -3.19 4.00
N GLY A 96 -5.16 -3.29 5.29
CA GLY A 96 -4.25 -2.89 6.38
C GLY A 96 -3.02 -3.79 6.52
N ALA A 97 -3.09 -5.04 6.07
CA ALA A 97 -1.94 -5.93 5.95
C ALA A 97 -1.11 -5.65 4.68
N GLY A 98 -1.59 -4.74 3.83
CA GLY A 98 -0.91 -4.31 2.62
C GLY A 98 -1.19 -5.17 1.39
N ALA A 99 -2.26 -5.95 1.42
CA ALA A 99 -2.64 -6.84 0.34
C ALA A 99 -3.41 -6.14 -0.80
N LYS A 100 -3.27 -6.70 -2.00
CA LYS A 100 -4.21 -6.52 -3.11
C LYS A 100 -5.39 -7.48 -2.90
N VAL A 101 -6.56 -6.93 -2.61
CA VAL A 101 -7.78 -7.73 -2.43
C VAL A 101 -8.36 -8.08 -3.81
N GLU A 102 -8.16 -9.32 -4.24
CA GLU A 102 -8.55 -9.81 -5.58
C GLU A 102 -10.02 -10.21 -5.66
N LEU A 103 -10.58 -10.71 -4.55
CA LEU A 103 -11.99 -11.05 -4.42
C LEU A 103 -12.50 -10.66 -3.03
N ILE A 104 -13.75 -10.21 -3.00
CA ILE A 104 -14.51 -9.93 -1.79
C ILE A 104 -15.77 -10.77 -1.90
N LEU A 105 -15.92 -11.75 -1.00
CA LEU A 105 -17.04 -12.68 -1.00
C LEU A 105 -17.84 -12.51 0.28
N SER A 106 -19.16 -12.62 0.15
CA SER A 106 -20.12 -12.55 1.25
C SER A 106 -20.96 -13.82 1.26
N HIS A 107 -21.57 -14.10 2.41
CA HIS A 107 -22.46 -15.26 2.58
C HIS A 107 -21.76 -16.61 2.30
N ASN A 108 -22.56 -17.60 1.89
CA ASN A 108 -22.09 -18.94 1.60
C ASN A 108 -21.44 -18.99 0.22
N ILE A 109 -20.15 -19.29 0.17
CA ILE A 109 -19.45 -19.46 -1.09
C ILE A 109 -19.94 -20.70 -1.84
N ASN A 110 -20.06 -20.55 -3.16
CA ASN A 110 -20.46 -21.59 -4.09
C ASN A 110 -19.23 -22.14 -4.85
N LEU A 111 -19.44 -23.18 -5.68
CA LEU A 111 -18.35 -23.83 -6.41
C LEU A 111 -17.71 -22.91 -7.46
N HIS A 112 -18.47 -21.99 -8.06
CA HIS A 112 -17.94 -21.04 -9.03
C HIS A 112 -16.94 -20.08 -8.35
N GLU A 113 -17.30 -19.56 -7.19
CA GLU A 113 -16.43 -18.68 -6.40
C GLU A 113 -15.17 -19.42 -5.92
N VAL A 114 -15.28 -20.70 -5.54
CA VAL A 114 -14.09 -21.52 -5.21
C VAL A 114 -13.15 -21.66 -6.42
N GLU A 115 -13.68 -21.87 -7.62
CA GLU A 115 -12.86 -21.90 -8.84
C GLU A 115 -12.27 -20.53 -9.19
N GLU A 116 -12.98 -19.43 -8.95
CA GLU A 116 -12.43 -18.07 -9.11
C GLU A 116 -11.24 -17.83 -8.18
N ILE A 117 -11.33 -18.23 -6.91
CA ILE A 117 -10.22 -18.16 -5.94
C ILE A 117 -9.01 -18.93 -6.48
N LYS A 118 -9.24 -20.13 -7.03
CA LYS A 118 -8.17 -20.96 -7.60
C LYS A 118 -7.51 -20.31 -8.81
N ASN A 119 -8.29 -19.72 -9.73
CA ASN A 119 -7.80 -19.13 -10.97
C ASN A 119 -7.01 -17.83 -10.77
N LYS A 120 -7.25 -17.11 -9.67
CA LYS A 120 -6.59 -15.82 -9.40
C LYS A 120 -5.21 -15.92 -8.72
N ASN A 121 -4.72 -17.14 -8.45
CA ASN A 121 -3.45 -17.38 -7.75
C ASN A 121 -3.37 -16.59 -6.43
N ILE A 122 -4.34 -16.84 -5.56
CA ILE A 122 -4.47 -16.18 -4.26
C ILE A 122 -3.36 -16.68 -3.33
N ASP A 123 -2.73 -15.75 -2.60
CA ASP A 123 -1.66 -16.04 -1.65
C ASP A 123 -2.20 -16.34 -0.26
N ILE A 124 -3.26 -15.65 0.18
CA ILE A 124 -3.88 -15.86 1.50
C ILE A 124 -5.41 -15.67 1.41
N ILE A 125 -6.16 -16.54 2.09
CA ILE A 125 -7.62 -16.40 2.26
C ILE A 125 -7.92 -15.96 3.68
N LEU A 126 -8.56 -14.80 3.85
CA LEU A 126 -9.10 -14.39 5.13
C LEU A 126 -10.57 -14.84 5.23
N LEU A 127 -10.82 -15.82 6.09
CA LEU A 127 -12.15 -16.32 6.41
C LEU A 127 -12.65 -15.67 7.70
N ALA A 128 -13.51 -14.68 7.57
CA ALA A 128 -14.20 -14.02 8.67
C ALA A 128 -15.71 -14.30 8.60
N GLY A 129 -16.44 -13.84 9.61
CA GLY A 129 -17.89 -13.91 9.64
C GLY A 129 -18.46 -14.28 11.00
N GLY A 130 -19.62 -13.72 11.30
CA GLY A 130 -20.31 -13.86 12.58
C GLY A 130 -19.61 -13.09 13.71
N ALA A 131 -20.38 -12.36 14.50
CA ALA A 131 -19.93 -11.88 15.81
C ALA A 131 -19.77 -13.07 16.78
N ASN A 132 -19.04 -12.89 17.86
CA ASN A 132 -18.92 -13.92 18.89
C ASN A 132 -20.28 -14.18 19.54
N GLY A 133 -20.72 -15.45 19.61
CA GLY A 133 -22.09 -15.80 20.01
C GLY A 133 -23.12 -15.70 18.89
N GLY A 134 -22.72 -15.31 17.67
CA GLY A 134 -23.60 -15.11 16.52
C GLY A 134 -23.66 -16.31 15.58
N ASN A 135 -23.89 -16.03 14.29
CA ASN A 135 -23.93 -17.08 13.26
C ASN A 135 -22.56 -17.77 13.14
N LYS A 136 -22.56 -19.10 13.20
CA LYS A 136 -21.40 -19.95 12.90
C LYS A 136 -21.55 -20.75 11.60
N GLU A 137 -22.78 -20.94 11.14
CA GLU A 137 -23.11 -21.82 10.03
C GLU A 137 -22.41 -21.42 8.72
N CYS A 138 -22.38 -20.12 8.43
CA CYS A 138 -21.79 -19.60 7.21
C CYS A 138 -20.27 -19.82 7.14
N VAL A 139 -19.54 -19.50 8.22
CA VAL A 139 -18.09 -19.70 8.27
C VAL A 139 -17.72 -21.18 8.21
N ILE A 140 -18.52 -22.04 8.85
CA ILE A 140 -18.36 -23.50 8.79
C ILE A 140 -18.63 -24.02 7.37
N HIS A 141 -19.68 -23.55 6.70
CA HIS A 141 -19.99 -23.91 5.31
C HIS A 141 -18.83 -23.52 4.38
N ASN A 142 -18.36 -22.28 4.49
CA ASN A 142 -17.26 -21.76 3.68
C ASN A 142 -15.96 -22.56 3.91
N ALA A 143 -15.62 -22.87 5.17
CA ALA A 143 -14.49 -23.72 5.48
C ALA A 143 -14.61 -25.13 4.88
N LYS A 144 -15.81 -25.74 4.90
CA LYS A 144 -16.06 -27.05 4.25
C LYS A 144 -15.84 -26.98 2.74
N GLN A 145 -16.22 -25.89 2.07
CA GLN A 145 -15.99 -25.71 0.64
C GLN A 145 -14.49 -25.55 0.33
N LEU A 146 -13.79 -24.71 1.10
CA LEU A 146 -12.35 -24.54 0.95
C LEU A 146 -11.58 -25.84 1.23
N ALA A 147 -11.97 -26.59 2.25
CA ALA A 147 -11.39 -27.88 2.61
C ALA A 147 -11.52 -28.93 1.50
N LYS A 148 -12.64 -28.94 0.77
CA LYS A 148 -12.88 -29.86 -0.36
C LYS A 148 -12.15 -29.45 -1.66
N SER A 149 -11.67 -28.21 -1.74
CA SER A 149 -11.00 -27.69 -2.94
C SER A 149 -9.52 -28.08 -3.01
N ASP A 150 -8.90 -27.89 -4.17
CA ASP A 150 -7.45 -28.04 -4.35
C ASP A 150 -6.65 -26.77 -3.99
N ILE A 151 -7.29 -25.75 -3.41
CA ILE A 151 -6.63 -24.49 -3.08
C ILE A 151 -5.54 -24.74 -2.02
N LYS A 152 -4.33 -24.23 -2.28
CA LYS A 152 -3.16 -24.37 -1.39
C LYS A 152 -2.87 -23.15 -0.55
N ALA A 153 -3.51 -22.02 -0.85
CA ALA A 153 -3.33 -20.78 -0.11
C ALA A 153 -3.63 -21.00 1.38
N PRO A 154 -2.77 -20.55 2.31
CA PRO A 154 -3.07 -20.57 3.74
C PRO A 154 -4.37 -19.82 4.05
N ILE A 155 -5.13 -20.37 5.00
CA ILE A 155 -6.42 -19.81 5.44
C ILE A 155 -6.23 -19.15 6.81
N VAL A 156 -6.42 -17.84 6.88
CA VAL A 156 -6.48 -17.10 8.15
C VAL A 156 -7.94 -17.06 8.59
N PHE A 157 -8.27 -17.77 9.67
CA PHE A 157 -9.59 -17.74 10.27
C PHE A 157 -9.65 -16.67 11.36
N ALA A 158 -10.57 -15.72 11.20
CA ALA A 158 -10.76 -14.60 12.11
C ALA A 158 -12.26 -14.27 12.26
N GLY A 159 -13.08 -15.31 12.42
CA GLY A 159 -14.53 -15.22 12.56
C GLY A 159 -15.04 -15.58 13.95
N ASN A 160 -16.32 -15.94 14.04
CA ASN A 160 -17.00 -16.30 15.29
C ASN A 160 -16.21 -17.34 16.10
N LYS A 161 -15.80 -16.98 17.32
CA LYS A 161 -15.03 -17.85 18.22
C LYS A 161 -15.69 -19.20 18.50
N ASP A 162 -17.02 -19.29 18.45
CA ASP A 162 -17.76 -20.51 18.74
C ASP A 162 -17.71 -21.54 17.59
N ALA A 163 -17.15 -21.15 16.43
CA ALA A 163 -16.87 -22.04 15.31
C ALA A 163 -15.44 -22.61 15.33
N THR A 164 -14.55 -22.10 16.19
CA THR A 164 -13.10 -22.36 16.13
C THR A 164 -12.76 -23.84 16.10
N ASP A 165 -13.30 -24.63 17.05
CA ASP A 165 -13.00 -26.06 17.16
C ASP A 165 -13.41 -26.84 15.90
N GLU A 166 -14.59 -26.54 15.34
CA GLU A 166 -15.09 -27.22 14.13
C GLU A 166 -14.28 -26.80 12.89
N ILE A 167 -13.93 -25.51 12.77
CA ILE A 167 -13.07 -25.01 11.68
C ILE A 167 -11.70 -25.68 11.71
N GLU A 168 -11.09 -25.76 12.89
CA GLU A 168 -9.80 -26.40 13.09
C GLU A 168 -9.84 -27.88 12.69
N GLU A 169 -10.89 -28.61 13.09
CA GLU A 169 -11.09 -30.01 12.71
C GLU A 169 -11.24 -30.18 11.18
N ILE A 170 -12.06 -29.33 10.53
CA ILE A 170 -12.29 -29.37 9.08
C ILE A 170 -10.99 -29.16 8.31
N LEU A 171 -10.23 -28.11 8.66
CA LEU A 171 -9.03 -27.72 7.93
C LEU A 171 -7.87 -28.69 8.18
N LYS A 172 -7.71 -29.19 9.42
CA LYS A 172 -6.72 -30.25 9.73
C LYS A 172 -6.99 -31.54 8.96
N LYS A 173 -8.25 -32.01 8.95
CA LYS A 173 -8.62 -33.25 8.21
C LYS A 173 -8.35 -33.14 6.71
N ALA A 174 -8.48 -31.94 6.14
CA ALA A 174 -8.19 -31.67 4.75
C ALA A 174 -6.71 -31.32 4.46
N ASN A 175 -5.84 -31.37 5.48
CA ASN A 175 -4.41 -31.02 5.37
C ASN A 175 -4.17 -29.63 4.76
N LYS A 176 -4.99 -28.65 5.16
CA LYS A 176 -4.82 -27.24 4.76
C LYS A 176 -3.86 -26.55 5.73
N GLU A 177 -3.06 -25.62 5.23
CA GLU A 177 -2.34 -24.66 6.08
C GLU A 177 -3.35 -23.61 6.56
N PHE A 178 -3.42 -23.38 7.87
CA PHE A 178 -4.34 -22.39 8.43
C PHE A 178 -3.81 -21.77 9.73
N TYR A 179 -4.34 -20.61 10.06
CA TYR A 179 -3.99 -19.82 11.23
C TYR A 179 -5.28 -19.34 11.91
N ILE A 180 -5.35 -19.49 13.23
CA ILE A 180 -6.50 -19.02 14.02
C ILE A 180 -6.14 -17.69 14.66
N CYS A 181 -6.98 -16.69 14.44
CA CYS A 181 -6.84 -15.33 14.96
C CYS A 181 -8.03 -14.94 15.82
N GLU A 182 -7.92 -13.82 16.52
CA GLU A 182 -9.09 -13.19 17.13
C GLU A 182 -10.09 -12.75 16.05
N ASN A 183 -11.39 -12.76 16.39
CA ASN A 183 -12.45 -12.34 15.47
C ASN A 183 -12.23 -10.89 15.04
N VAL A 184 -12.31 -10.59 13.74
CA VAL A 184 -12.16 -9.23 13.18
C VAL A 184 -13.29 -8.29 13.57
N MET A 185 -14.45 -8.85 13.93
CA MET A 185 -15.62 -8.12 14.42
C MET A 185 -16.29 -8.93 15.54
N PRO A 186 -15.72 -8.95 16.77
CA PRO A 186 -16.23 -9.78 17.86
C PRO A 186 -17.63 -9.34 18.31
N ARG A 187 -17.99 -8.06 18.12
CA ARG A 187 -19.32 -7.48 18.33
C ARG A 187 -19.68 -6.61 17.14
N LEU A 188 -20.98 -6.44 16.87
CA LEU A 188 -21.45 -5.59 15.76
C LEU A 188 -20.84 -4.19 15.85
N ASN A 189 -20.29 -3.71 14.73
CA ASN A 189 -19.62 -2.42 14.58
C ASN A 189 -18.38 -2.19 15.47
N VAL A 190 -17.86 -3.23 16.13
CA VAL A 190 -16.60 -3.15 16.89
C VAL A 190 -15.54 -3.94 16.13
N LEU A 191 -14.55 -3.25 15.58
CA LEU A 191 -13.44 -3.86 14.84
C LEU A 191 -12.33 -4.33 15.79
N ASN A 192 -11.74 -5.49 15.48
CA ASN A 192 -10.55 -6.01 16.13
C ASN A 192 -9.60 -6.61 15.08
N ILE A 193 -8.85 -5.74 14.42
CA ILE A 193 -8.12 -6.10 13.19
C ILE A 193 -6.69 -6.60 13.42
N ASN A 194 -6.08 -6.30 14.57
CA ASN A 194 -4.63 -6.46 14.75
C ASN A 194 -4.18 -7.92 14.67
N SER A 195 -4.83 -8.83 15.40
CA SER A 195 -4.46 -10.27 15.40
C SER A 195 -4.41 -10.87 13.99
N ALA A 196 -5.45 -10.64 13.19
CA ALA A 196 -5.51 -11.12 11.81
C ALA A 196 -4.51 -10.38 10.90
N LYS A 197 -4.40 -9.05 11.03
CA LYS A 197 -3.49 -8.22 10.24
C LYS A 197 -2.03 -8.63 10.44
N ASP A 198 -1.61 -8.85 11.67
CA ASP A 198 -0.23 -9.18 12.00
C ASP A 198 0.11 -10.60 11.54
N THR A 199 -0.82 -11.56 11.71
CA THR A 199 -0.69 -12.92 11.17
C THR A 199 -0.52 -12.91 9.64
N ILE A 200 -1.31 -12.10 8.93
CA ILE A 200 -1.19 -11.96 7.47
C ILE A 200 0.18 -11.38 7.09
N LYS A 201 0.67 -10.39 7.83
CA LYS A 201 2.01 -9.81 7.60
C LYS A 201 3.11 -10.85 7.80
N ASP A 202 3.02 -11.68 8.85
CA ASP A 202 4.00 -12.73 9.13
C ASP A 202 4.04 -13.78 8.01
N ILE A 203 2.87 -14.23 7.54
CA ILE A 203 2.78 -15.14 6.39
C ILE A 203 3.38 -14.49 5.14
N PHE A 204 3.11 -13.20 4.92
CA PHE A 204 3.63 -12.50 3.75
C PHE A 204 5.16 -12.35 3.80
N VAL A 205 5.73 -11.99 4.95
CA VAL A 205 7.19 -11.91 5.13
C VAL A 205 7.83 -13.28 4.90
N LYS A 206 7.25 -14.35 5.45
CA LYS A 206 7.70 -15.72 5.19
C LYS A 206 7.68 -16.05 3.69
N ASN A 207 6.60 -15.74 2.98
CA ASN A 207 6.48 -15.96 1.53
C ASN A 207 7.51 -15.14 0.72
N ILE A 208 7.81 -13.89 1.14
CA ILE A 208 8.85 -13.06 0.54
C ILE A 208 10.22 -13.73 0.70
N ILE A 209 10.55 -14.22 1.89
CA ILE A 209 11.84 -14.88 2.17
C ILE A 209 11.99 -16.17 1.35
N GLU A 210 10.91 -16.93 1.21
CA GLU A 210 10.86 -18.16 0.41
C GLU A 210 10.89 -17.88 -1.11
N ALA A 211 10.55 -16.66 -1.55
CA ALA A 211 10.57 -16.27 -2.95
C ALA A 211 11.99 -16.18 -3.56
N LYS A 212 12.04 -16.41 -4.87
CA LYS A 212 13.24 -16.59 -5.70
C LYS A 212 14.40 -15.65 -5.33
N GLY A 213 15.44 -16.22 -4.72
CA GLY A 213 16.74 -15.57 -4.50
C GLY A 213 16.88 -14.78 -3.21
N ILE A 214 15.80 -14.44 -2.50
CA ILE A 214 15.84 -13.58 -1.30
C ILE A 214 16.57 -14.28 -0.14
N LYS A 215 16.33 -15.58 0.07
CA LYS A 215 17.08 -16.39 1.06
C LYS A 215 18.60 -16.40 0.87
N LYS A 216 19.10 -16.18 -0.36
CA LYS A 216 20.54 -16.02 -0.60
C LYS A 216 21.02 -14.63 -0.22
N VAL A 217 20.19 -13.61 -0.45
CA VAL A 217 20.46 -12.21 -0.08
C VAL A 217 20.49 -12.04 1.44
N GLU A 218 19.67 -12.76 2.21
CA GLU A 218 19.68 -12.62 3.68
C GLU A 218 21.07 -12.84 4.30
N LYS A 219 21.88 -13.73 3.70
CA LYS A 219 23.27 -13.94 4.12
C LYS A 219 24.17 -12.71 3.93
N LEU A 220 23.81 -11.81 3.02
CA LEU A 220 24.54 -10.60 2.65
C LEU A 220 23.97 -9.35 3.32
N VAL A 221 22.65 -9.23 3.41
CA VAL A 221 21.95 -8.00 3.87
C VAL A 221 21.33 -8.12 5.26
N GLY A 222 21.52 -9.26 5.95
CA GLY A 222 20.83 -9.55 7.21
C GLY A 222 19.38 -9.97 6.97
N GLU A 223 18.49 -9.66 7.91
CA GLU A 223 17.08 -10.07 7.82
C GLU A 223 16.28 -9.16 6.88
N VAL A 224 15.46 -9.76 6.01
CA VAL A 224 14.39 -9.04 5.30
C VAL A 224 13.20 -8.99 6.24
N VAL A 225 13.02 -7.84 6.87
CA VAL A 225 12.14 -7.72 8.04
C VAL A 225 10.74 -7.26 7.68
N LEU A 226 10.57 -6.57 6.55
CA LEU A 226 9.30 -5.92 6.21
C LEU A 226 9.00 -5.94 4.71
N PRO A 227 7.71 -5.93 4.34
CA PRO A 227 7.29 -5.49 3.02
C PRO A 227 7.59 -4.00 2.82
N THR A 228 8.03 -3.59 1.61
CA THR A 228 8.31 -2.18 1.30
C THR A 228 7.15 -1.24 1.64
N PRO A 229 5.88 -1.53 1.30
CA PRO A 229 4.77 -0.63 1.62
C PRO A 229 4.54 -0.47 3.13
N ASN A 230 4.87 -1.49 3.93
CA ASN A 230 4.78 -1.39 5.39
C ASN A 230 5.87 -0.48 5.94
N ALA A 231 7.08 -0.54 5.40
CA ALA A 231 8.15 0.38 5.78
C ALA A 231 7.74 1.84 5.44
N VAL A 232 7.17 2.08 4.26
CA VAL A 232 6.66 3.42 3.89
C VAL A 232 5.52 3.86 4.82
N LEU A 233 4.59 2.98 5.16
CA LEU A 233 3.51 3.28 6.12
C LEU A 233 4.07 3.67 7.50
N MET A 234 5.06 2.93 8.00
CA MET A 234 5.71 3.22 9.29
C MET A 234 6.45 4.56 9.26
N ALA A 235 7.13 4.88 8.16
CA ALA A 235 7.79 6.17 7.98
C ALA A 235 6.77 7.32 7.96
N ALA A 236 5.68 7.17 7.22
CA ALA A 236 4.61 8.17 7.13
C ALA A 236 3.91 8.37 8.48
N GLU A 237 3.62 7.29 9.22
CA GLU A 237 3.03 7.36 10.55
C GLU A 237 3.95 8.07 11.54
N LEU A 238 5.24 7.70 11.58
CA LEU A 238 6.25 8.37 12.40
C LEU A 238 6.38 9.86 12.06
N LEU A 239 6.39 10.21 10.77
CA LEU A 239 6.49 11.59 10.32
C LEU A 239 5.26 12.41 10.72
N SER A 240 4.09 11.78 10.76
CA SER A 240 2.83 12.39 11.17
C SER A 240 2.72 12.59 12.68
N THR A 241 3.03 11.55 13.46
CA THR A 241 2.78 11.52 14.91
C THR A 241 3.95 12.06 15.73
N GLY A 242 5.18 12.02 15.19
CA GLY A 242 6.39 12.37 15.93
C GLY A 242 6.87 11.23 16.83
N PHE A 243 7.93 11.49 17.59
CA PHE A 243 8.47 10.52 18.54
C PHE A 243 9.23 11.23 19.68
N GLY A 244 8.93 10.85 20.92
CA GLY A 244 9.54 11.51 22.09
C GLY A 244 9.24 13.01 22.10
N ASP A 245 10.30 13.82 22.17
CA ASP A 245 10.20 15.29 22.15
C ASP A 245 10.18 15.88 20.73
N GLU A 246 10.37 15.06 19.68
CA GLU A 246 10.34 15.51 18.30
C GLU A 246 8.90 15.52 17.76
N PRO A 247 8.30 16.70 17.51
CA PRO A 247 6.90 16.78 17.09
C PRO A 247 6.71 16.25 15.67
N GLY A 248 5.59 15.59 15.41
CA GLY A 248 5.21 15.20 14.05
C GLY A 248 4.70 16.38 13.22
N LEU A 249 4.43 16.12 11.94
CA LEU A 249 3.82 17.09 11.01
C LEU A 249 2.29 17.20 11.16
N GLY A 250 1.68 16.31 11.95
CA GLY A 250 0.23 16.16 12.01
C GLY A 250 -0.31 15.52 10.72
N ASP A 251 -1.60 15.72 10.48
CA ASP A 251 -2.32 15.00 9.42
C ASP A 251 -1.69 15.17 8.04
N LEU A 252 -1.38 14.04 7.40
CA LEU A 252 -0.72 14.02 6.09
C LEU A 252 -1.31 12.95 5.17
N MET A 253 -1.15 13.20 3.87
CA MET A 253 -1.41 12.25 2.79
C MET A 253 -0.14 12.07 1.97
N LEU A 254 0.11 10.87 1.48
CA LEU A 254 1.28 10.52 0.67
C LEU A 254 0.83 9.73 -0.56
N ALA A 255 1.34 10.10 -1.74
CA ALA A 255 1.16 9.34 -2.97
C ALA A 255 2.49 8.77 -3.45
N ASP A 256 2.58 7.44 -3.58
CA ASP A 256 3.70 6.73 -4.19
C ASP A 256 3.27 6.16 -5.54
N VAL A 257 3.71 6.81 -6.62
CA VAL A 257 3.42 6.36 -7.98
C VAL A 257 4.55 5.47 -8.48
N GLY A 258 4.32 4.17 -8.45
CA GLY A 258 5.27 3.14 -8.87
C GLY A 258 5.09 2.69 -10.33
N GLY A 259 5.98 1.79 -10.77
CA GLY A 259 5.89 1.18 -12.09
C GLY A 259 4.73 0.18 -12.23
N ALA A 260 4.33 -0.46 -11.14
CA ALA A 260 3.27 -1.48 -11.14
C ALA A 260 2.01 -1.04 -10.39
N THR A 261 2.15 -0.24 -9.34
CA THR A 261 1.05 0.16 -8.46
C THR A 261 1.12 1.65 -8.14
N THR A 262 -0.02 2.19 -7.74
CA THR A 262 -0.13 3.51 -7.13
C THR A 262 -0.67 3.32 -5.72
N ASP A 263 0.08 3.81 -4.75
CA ASP A 263 -0.23 3.67 -3.34
C ASP A 263 -0.57 5.03 -2.73
N ILE A 264 -1.72 5.11 -2.06
CA ILE A 264 -2.11 6.29 -1.28
C ILE A 264 -2.09 5.93 0.19
N TYR A 265 -1.39 6.76 0.97
CA TYR A 265 -1.33 6.66 2.42
C TYR A 265 -1.96 7.90 3.05
N SER A 266 -2.65 7.74 4.17
CA SER A 266 -3.12 8.86 4.98
C SER A 266 -2.95 8.59 6.47
N MET A 267 -2.46 9.60 7.17
CA MET A 267 -2.35 9.65 8.62
C MET A 267 -3.33 10.71 9.10
N SER A 268 -4.51 10.28 9.54
CA SER A 268 -5.56 11.15 10.04
C SER A 268 -6.65 10.30 10.69
N SER A 269 -7.30 10.84 11.72
CA SER A 269 -8.52 10.25 12.30
C SER A 269 -9.68 10.27 11.31
N GLY A 270 -9.65 11.17 10.32
CA GLY A 270 -10.64 11.24 9.25
C GLY A 270 -12.05 11.53 9.71
N LEU A 271 -12.23 12.12 10.90
CA LEU A 271 -13.55 12.41 11.48
C LEU A 271 -14.27 13.55 10.73
N PRO A 272 -15.61 13.59 10.74
CA PRO A 272 -16.36 14.64 10.05
C PRO A 272 -15.96 16.04 10.51
N THR A 273 -15.61 16.88 9.54
CA THR A 273 -15.23 18.29 9.79
C THR A 273 -16.43 19.24 9.74
N GLN A 274 -17.53 18.83 9.12
CA GLN A 274 -18.75 19.63 8.97
C GLN A 274 -19.78 19.29 10.06
N MET A 275 -20.41 20.31 10.65
CA MET A 275 -21.39 20.12 11.74
C MET A 275 -22.63 19.30 11.33
N ASN A 276 -23.03 19.35 10.07
CA ASN A 276 -24.17 18.60 9.55
C ASN A 276 -23.76 17.25 8.93
N ALA A 277 -22.55 16.75 9.21
CA ALA A 277 -22.08 15.45 8.76
C ALA A 277 -21.97 14.46 9.94
N ILE A 278 -22.46 13.24 9.72
CA ILE A 278 -22.39 12.13 10.68
C ILE A 278 -21.61 10.99 10.02
N LEU A 279 -20.63 10.43 10.75
CA LEU A 279 -19.88 9.27 10.28
C LEU A 279 -20.82 8.06 10.19
N SER A 280 -20.78 7.38 9.04
CA SER A 280 -21.56 6.20 8.72
C SER A 280 -20.63 5.09 8.22
N GLY A 281 -20.96 3.85 8.59
CA GLY A 281 -20.13 2.69 8.32
C GLY A 281 -19.09 2.45 9.42
N LEU A 282 -18.06 1.68 9.07
CA LEU A 282 -17.01 1.26 9.99
C LEU A 282 -15.95 2.35 10.15
N GLU A 283 -15.37 2.46 11.36
CA GLU A 283 -14.29 3.39 11.67
C GLU A 283 -13.03 3.11 10.84
N GLU A 284 -12.43 4.17 10.27
CA GLU A 284 -11.21 4.09 9.48
C GLU A 284 -9.97 4.10 10.38
N PRO A 285 -8.92 3.31 10.08
CA PRO A 285 -7.71 3.30 10.88
C PRO A 285 -6.95 4.63 10.75
N TYR A 286 -6.29 5.09 11.81
CA TYR A 286 -5.48 6.32 11.77
C TYR A 286 -4.45 6.29 10.63
N ALA A 287 -3.66 5.23 10.55
CA ALA A 287 -2.77 4.95 9.43
C ALA A 287 -3.48 4.07 8.40
N LYS A 288 -3.77 4.62 7.24
CA LYS A 288 -4.45 3.92 6.14
C LYS A 288 -3.56 3.88 4.91
N ARG A 289 -3.56 2.73 4.23
CA ARG A 289 -3.00 2.56 2.88
C ARG A 289 -4.08 1.95 1.97
N THR A 290 -4.17 2.45 0.74
CA THR A 290 -4.81 1.74 -0.38
C THR A 290 -3.81 1.55 -1.50
N VAL A 291 -3.97 0.47 -2.27
CA VAL A 291 -3.10 0.11 -3.38
C VAL A 291 -3.92 -0.15 -4.63
N GLU A 292 -3.60 0.57 -5.69
CA GLU A 292 -4.25 0.43 -6.98
C GLU A 292 -3.34 -0.36 -7.92
N GLY A 293 -3.61 -1.67 -8.03
CA GLY A 293 -2.82 -2.59 -8.85
C GLY A 293 -3.05 -2.44 -10.36
N ASP A 294 -4.14 -1.77 -10.74
CA ASP A 294 -4.50 -1.39 -12.11
C ASP A 294 -3.90 -0.03 -12.52
N LEU A 295 -3.22 0.69 -11.62
CA LEU A 295 -2.66 2.01 -11.90
C LEU A 295 -1.15 2.02 -11.65
N GLY A 296 -0.36 1.90 -12.71
CA GLY A 296 1.11 1.86 -12.60
C GLY A 296 1.78 2.29 -13.89
N MET A 297 2.92 2.98 -13.77
CA MET A 297 3.54 3.70 -14.88
C MET A 297 4.14 2.81 -15.98
N ARG A 298 4.24 1.50 -15.74
CA ARG A 298 4.81 0.50 -16.67
C ARG A 298 3.89 -0.71 -16.77
N TYR A 299 4.01 -1.70 -15.87
CA TYR A 299 3.25 -2.96 -15.91
C TYR A 299 1.74 -2.76 -16.04
N SER A 300 1.21 -1.73 -15.38
CA SER A 300 -0.24 -1.43 -15.35
C SER A 300 -0.61 -0.18 -16.15
N SER A 301 0.20 0.24 -17.13
CA SER A 301 -0.05 1.46 -17.92
C SER A 301 -1.36 1.39 -18.72
N LEU A 302 -1.75 0.19 -19.17
CA LEU A 302 -3.02 -0.03 -19.84
C LEU A 302 -4.23 0.14 -18.92
N GLY A 303 -4.09 -0.14 -17.62
CA GLY A 303 -5.15 0.14 -16.65
C GLY A 303 -5.31 1.65 -16.40
N ILE A 304 -4.22 2.42 -16.48
CA ILE A 304 -4.29 3.89 -16.51
C ILE A 304 -5.09 4.34 -17.74
N LEU A 305 -4.81 3.78 -18.92
CA LEU A 305 -5.55 4.11 -20.15
C LEU A 305 -7.06 3.86 -19.99
N GLN A 306 -7.45 2.74 -19.39
CA GLN A 306 -8.86 2.39 -19.12
C GLN A 306 -9.55 3.37 -18.17
N SER A 307 -8.81 4.11 -17.35
CA SER A 307 -9.35 5.12 -16.45
C SER A 307 -9.62 6.48 -17.13
N PHE A 308 -9.11 6.69 -18.34
CA PHE A 308 -9.39 7.89 -19.12
C PHE A 308 -10.76 7.80 -19.81
N THR A 309 -11.49 8.90 -19.77
CA THR A 309 -12.70 9.10 -20.57
C THR A 309 -12.35 9.45 -22.00
N ALA A 310 -13.27 9.17 -22.94
CA ALA A 310 -13.09 9.54 -24.35
C ALA A 310 -12.81 11.05 -24.56
N SER A 311 -13.39 11.91 -23.70
CA SER A 311 -13.14 13.35 -23.71
C SER A 311 -11.71 13.70 -23.30
N GLU A 312 -11.15 13.04 -22.28
CA GLU A 312 -9.78 13.27 -21.84
C GLU A 312 -8.77 12.79 -22.88
N ILE A 313 -9.00 11.63 -23.50
CA ILE A 313 -8.15 11.12 -24.60
C ILE A 313 -8.14 12.14 -25.75
N SER A 314 -9.32 12.62 -26.16
CA SER A 314 -9.46 13.62 -27.23
C SER A 314 -8.78 14.95 -26.88
N HIS A 315 -8.81 15.34 -25.59
CA HIS A 315 -8.20 16.57 -25.08
C HIS A 315 -6.66 16.55 -25.13
N TRP A 316 -6.04 15.40 -24.87
CA TRP A 316 -4.59 15.24 -24.97
C TRP A 316 -4.13 15.05 -26.41
N LYS A 317 -4.92 14.33 -27.21
CA LYS A 317 -4.66 14.17 -28.65
C LYS A 317 -4.65 15.52 -29.39
N SER A 318 -5.53 16.45 -29.04
CA SER A 318 -5.53 17.82 -29.61
C SER A 318 -4.33 18.67 -29.19
N ARG A 319 -3.56 18.24 -28.18
CA ARG A 319 -2.27 18.81 -27.76
C ARG A 319 -1.06 18.00 -28.24
N ASN A 320 -1.24 17.17 -29.27
CA ASN A 320 -0.21 16.29 -29.82
C ASN A 320 0.36 15.28 -28.82
N VAL A 321 -0.42 14.85 -27.81
CA VAL A 321 -0.06 13.75 -26.92
C VAL A 321 -1.01 12.57 -27.17
N ASP A 322 -0.49 11.50 -27.76
CA ASP A 322 -1.25 10.27 -28.00
C ASP A 322 -1.14 9.33 -26.79
N ILE A 323 -2.08 9.49 -25.85
CA ILE A 323 -2.13 8.71 -24.61
C ILE A 323 -2.26 7.21 -24.87
N GLU A 324 -2.95 6.80 -25.95
CA GLU A 324 -3.10 5.38 -26.29
C GLU A 324 -1.74 4.80 -26.70
N ALA A 325 -1.04 5.47 -27.62
CA ALA A 325 0.29 5.04 -28.05
C ALA A 325 1.31 5.03 -26.90
N GLU A 326 1.29 6.08 -26.06
CA GLU A 326 2.20 6.21 -24.91
C GLU A 326 1.94 5.15 -23.81
N ALA A 327 0.69 4.69 -23.66
CA ALA A 327 0.34 3.62 -22.73
C ALA A 327 0.88 2.27 -23.20
N HIS A 328 0.70 1.95 -24.49
CA HIS A 328 1.22 0.72 -25.09
C HIS A 328 2.75 0.68 -25.06
N LYS A 329 3.42 1.78 -25.43
CA LYS A 329 4.89 1.92 -25.37
C LYS A 329 5.45 1.55 -23.98
N ARG A 330 4.84 2.04 -22.90
CA ARG A 330 5.25 1.76 -21.50
C ARG A 330 4.88 0.36 -21.02
N HIS A 331 3.85 -0.25 -21.59
CA HIS A 331 3.45 -1.61 -21.28
C HIS A 331 4.43 -2.62 -21.90
N ASP A 332 4.79 -2.39 -23.16
CA ASP A 332 5.63 -3.28 -23.97
C ASP A 332 7.11 -3.16 -23.59
N ASP A 333 7.57 -1.98 -23.15
CA ASP A 333 8.92 -1.74 -22.63
C ASP A 333 8.89 -1.29 -21.15
N ILE A 334 8.99 -2.27 -20.25
CA ILE A 334 9.00 -2.03 -18.80
C ILE A 334 10.28 -1.32 -18.31
N GLU A 335 11.37 -1.38 -19.09
CA GLU A 335 12.63 -0.70 -18.77
C GLU A 335 12.67 0.74 -19.30
N PHE A 336 11.59 1.19 -19.94
CA PHE A 336 11.47 2.53 -20.49
C PHE A 336 11.77 3.62 -19.44
N ILE A 337 12.75 4.47 -19.75
CA ILE A 337 13.11 5.65 -18.96
C ILE A 337 12.91 6.87 -19.84
N SER A 338 12.12 7.82 -19.34
CA SER A 338 11.81 9.07 -20.02
C SER A 338 13.07 9.88 -20.29
N SER A 339 13.24 10.29 -21.54
CA SER A 339 14.47 10.94 -22.02
C SER A 339 14.20 12.23 -22.78
N THR A 340 13.01 12.38 -23.38
CA THR A 340 12.58 13.59 -24.07
C THR A 340 11.54 14.36 -23.26
N ASP A 341 11.32 15.63 -23.60
CA ASP A 341 10.30 16.45 -22.95
C ASP A 341 8.89 15.89 -23.17
N GLU A 342 8.61 15.29 -24.33
CA GLU A 342 7.36 14.60 -24.61
C GLU A 342 7.17 13.38 -23.70
N ASP A 343 8.23 12.61 -23.43
CA ASP A 343 8.18 11.48 -22.51
C ASP A 343 7.82 11.94 -21.09
N TYR A 344 8.42 13.04 -20.62
CA TYR A 344 8.15 13.61 -19.30
C TYR A 344 6.72 14.17 -19.21
N ILE A 345 6.22 14.82 -20.25
CA ILE A 345 4.83 15.31 -20.30
C ILE A 345 3.84 14.14 -20.21
N ALA A 346 4.07 13.07 -20.97
CA ALA A 346 3.23 11.87 -20.91
C ALA A 346 3.29 11.21 -19.52
N ASP A 347 4.47 11.13 -18.91
CA ASP A 347 4.63 10.62 -17.54
C ASP A 347 3.87 11.47 -16.51
N ASP A 348 3.94 12.80 -16.59
CA ASP A 348 3.23 13.70 -15.68
C ASP A 348 1.70 13.53 -15.82
N ILE A 349 1.19 13.37 -17.05
CA ILE A 349 -0.23 13.12 -17.33
C ILE A 349 -0.69 11.79 -16.72
N PHE A 350 0.09 10.72 -16.92
CA PHE A 350 -0.23 9.39 -16.41
C PHE A 350 -0.16 9.36 -14.88
N ALA A 351 0.88 9.96 -14.28
CA ALA A 351 1.02 10.06 -12.84
C ALA A 351 -0.10 10.90 -12.23
N GLY A 352 -0.50 12.00 -12.86
CA GLY A 352 -1.64 12.81 -12.44
C GLY A 352 -2.94 11.99 -12.43
N LYS A 353 -3.17 11.20 -13.49
CA LYS A 353 -4.34 10.31 -13.57
C LYS A 353 -4.32 9.21 -12.50
N CYS A 354 -3.16 8.60 -12.26
CA CYS A 354 -2.99 7.64 -11.17
C CYS A 354 -3.38 8.24 -9.82
N ILE A 355 -2.83 9.42 -9.50
CA ILE A 355 -3.13 10.11 -8.24
C ILE A 355 -4.61 10.47 -8.13
N ASP A 356 -5.23 10.95 -9.21
CA ASP A 356 -6.66 11.29 -9.19
C ASP A 356 -7.55 10.07 -8.85
N VAL A 357 -7.37 8.97 -9.59
CA VAL A 357 -8.21 7.78 -9.43
C VAL A 357 -7.92 7.09 -8.10
N ALA A 358 -6.64 6.97 -7.72
CA ALA A 358 -6.26 6.37 -6.45
C ALA A 358 -6.77 7.20 -5.26
N THR A 359 -6.75 8.53 -5.36
CA THR A 359 -7.32 9.40 -4.33
C THR A 359 -8.82 9.19 -4.20
N SER A 360 -9.58 9.15 -5.32
CA SER A 360 -11.03 8.86 -5.29
C SER A 360 -11.35 7.56 -4.56
N ARG A 361 -10.51 6.53 -4.71
CA ARG A 361 -10.70 5.22 -4.06
C ARG A 361 -10.24 5.20 -2.59
N HIS A 362 -9.42 6.18 -2.18
CA HIS A 362 -8.86 6.27 -0.83
C HIS A 362 -9.69 7.14 0.13
N VAL A 363 -10.15 8.30 -0.35
CA VAL A 363 -10.84 9.31 0.45
C VAL A 363 -12.28 8.90 0.78
N GLY A 364 -12.82 9.49 1.83
CA GLY A 364 -14.24 9.36 2.14
C GLY A 364 -15.11 10.19 1.21
N THR A 365 -16.41 9.93 1.26
CA THR A 365 -17.43 10.65 0.49
C THR A 365 -18.58 11.10 1.38
N LEU A 366 -19.26 12.16 0.96
CA LEU A 366 -20.50 12.63 1.57
C LEU A 366 -21.72 12.15 0.75
N LYS A 367 -22.71 11.61 1.45
CA LYS A 367 -24.02 11.29 0.91
C LYS A 367 -25.07 12.18 1.56
N GLY A 368 -25.64 13.10 0.79
CA GLY A 368 -26.70 13.99 1.26
C GLY A 368 -28.01 13.26 1.51
N VAL A 369 -28.65 13.55 2.64
CA VAL A 369 -29.96 13.06 3.02
C VAL A 369 -30.82 14.25 3.44
N TYR A 370 -32.00 14.34 2.82
CA TYR A 370 -32.97 15.36 3.13
C TYR A 370 -33.74 14.98 4.39
N THR A 371 -33.64 15.82 5.41
CA THR A 371 -34.40 15.70 6.65
C THR A 371 -35.35 16.89 6.79
N PRO A 372 -36.38 16.80 7.66
CA PRO A 372 -37.22 17.96 7.97
C PRO A 372 -36.45 19.16 8.54
N MET A 373 -35.23 18.96 9.06
CA MET A 373 -34.36 20.01 9.60
C MET A 373 -33.35 20.56 8.57
N GLY A 374 -33.38 20.08 7.32
CA GLY A 374 -32.46 20.47 6.26
C GLY A 374 -31.63 19.29 5.73
N VAL A 375 -30.58 19.61 4.96
CA VAL A 375 -29.67 18.61 4.39
C VAL A 375 -28.65 18.18 5.44
N MET A 376 -28.69 16.91 5.79
CA MET A 376 -27.65 16.22 6.56
C MET A 376 -26.77 15.42 5.61
N TYR A 377 -25.52 15.20 5.97
CA TYR A 377 -24.60 14.35 5.21
C TYR A 377 -24.22 13.12 6.02
N TYR A 378 -24.24 11.96 5.38
CA TYR A 378 -23.53 10.79 5.87
C TYR A 378 -22.14 10.76 5.26
N GLN A 379 -21.13 10.82 6.11
CA GLN A 379 -19.76 10.58 5.70
C GLN A 379 -19.48 9.09 5.72
N VAL A 380 -18.94 8.56 4.62
CA VAL A 380 -18.40 7.19 4.56
C VAL A 380 -16.91 7.28 4.24
N GLY A 381 -16.07 6.66 5.06
CA GLY A 381 -14.61 6.73 4.92
C GLY A 381 -13.99 7.98 5.58
N LYS A 382 -12.73 8.28 5.22
CA LYS A 382 -11.95 9.35 5.86
C LYS A 382 -12.24 10.74 5.29
N ASP A 383 -12.51 11.69 6.16
CA ASP A 383 -12.42 13.10 5.81
C ASP A 383 -10.95 13.54 5.77
N LEU A 384 -10.39 13.75 4.57
CA LEU A 384 -9.03 14.27 4.40
C LEU A 384 -9.00 15.77 4.06
N THR A 385 -10.13 16.49 4.19
CA THR A 385 -10.22 17.89 3.76
C THR A 385 -9.28 18.83 4.50
N GLN A 386 -8.96 18.53 5.76
CA GLN A 386 -8.06 19.31 6.63
C GLN A 386 -6.64 18.74 6.69
N THR A 387 -6.26 17.90 5.73
CA THR A 387 -4.87 17.38 5.65
C THR A 387 -3.87 18.53 5.54
N ASN A 388 -2.86 18.54 6.42
CA ASN A 388 -1.83 19.59 6.46
C ASN A 388 -0.86 19.46 5.29
N TYR A 389 -0.40 18.23 5.02
CA TYR A 389 0.65 17.96 4.04
C TYR A 389 0.25 16.92 3.01
N PHE A 390 0.60 17.15 1.76
CA PHE A 390 0.51 16.16 0.69
C PHE A 390 1.90 15.88 0.12
N ILE A 391 2.42 14.70 0.44
CA ILE A 391 3.76 14.25 0.10
C ILE A 391 3.72 13.46 -1.22
N GLY A 392 4.59 13.82 -2.16
CA GLY A 392 4.86 13.03 -3.36
C GLY A 392 6.08 12.13 -3.20
N THR A 393 5.96 10.87 -3.61
CA THR A 393 7.09 9.96 -3.80
C THR A 393 6.83 9.09 -5.04
N GLY A 394 7.75 8.19 -5.34
CA GLY A 394 7.71 7.40 -6.56
C GLY A 394 8.58 8.01 -7.66
N GLY A 395 9.16 7.15 -8.49
CA GLY A 395 10.20 7.53 -9.44
C GLY A 395 9.78 8.68 -10.35
N VAL A 396 8.55 8.64 -10.86
CA VAL A 396 8.00 9.62 -11.81
C VAL A 396 7.73 10.97 -11.14
N VAL A 397 7.14 10.98 -9.95
CA VAL A 397 6.88 12.21 -9.19
C VAL A 397 8.19 12.89 -8.80
N ILE A 398 9.19 12.11 -8.37
CA ILE A 398 10.51 12.61 -7.97
C ILE A 398 11.30 13.19 -9.15
N SER A 399 11.16 12.60 -10.35
CA SER A 399 11.84 13.07 -11.57
C SER A 399 11.12 14.20 -12.31
N SER A 400 9.85 14.45 -11.99
CA SER A 400 9.06 15.48 -12.66
C SER A 400 9.67 16.87 -12.49
N LYS A 401 9.50 17.70 -13.54
CA LYS A 401 9.88 19.11 -13.52
C LYS A 401 8.88 19.96 -12.73
N ASP A 402 7.63 19.53 -12.63
CA ASP A 402 6.57 20.17 -11.84
C ASP A 402 5.78 19.13 -11.03
N PRO A 403 6.35 18.61 -9.92
CA PRO A 403 5.67 17.62 -9.10
C PRO A 403 4.37 18.16 -8.47
N VAL A 404 4.25 19.47 -8.27
CA VAL A 404 3.04 20.11 -7.73
C VAL A 404 1.87 19.96 -8.70
N ALA A 405 2.11 20.11 -10.02
CA ALA A 405 1.09 19.89 -11.03
C ALA A 405 0.54 18.45 -11.00
N ILE A 406 1.40 17.46 -10.74
CA ILE A 406 0.96 16.06 -10.56
C ILE A 406 0.12 15.93 -9.28
N LEU A 407 0.64 16.37 -8.14
CA LEU A 407 -0.02 16.23 -6.82
C LEU A 407 -1.36 16.96 -6.74
N LYS A 408 -1.54 18.05 -7.47
CA LYS A 408 -2.83 18.77 -7.58
C LYS A 408 -3.97 17.90 -8.12
N ASN A 409 -3.69 16.78 -8.76
CA ASN A 409 -4.74 15.84 -9.18
C ASN A 409 -5.36 15.07 -8.00
N GLY A 410 -4.75 15.08 -6.81
CA GLY A 410 -5.29 14.44 -5.60
C GLY A 410 -5.95 15.41 -4.61
N VAL A 411 -6.06 16.70 -4.93
CA VAL A 411 -6.75 17.67 -4.06
C VAL A 411 -8.20 17.91 -4.50
N LYS A 412 -8.94 18.73 -3.77
CA LYS A 412 -10.36 19.06 -4.03
C LYS A 412 -10.60 19.47 -5.49
N MET A 413 -11.56 18.82 -6.13
CA MET A 413 -11.95 19.07 -7.52
C MET A 413 -13.42 19.47 -7.60
N ALA A 414 -13.73 20.47 -8.44
CA ALA A 414 -15.11 20.88 -8.68
C ALA A 414 -15.97 19.79 -9.35
N SER A 415 -15.34 18.90 -10.13
CA SER A 415 -15.99 17.76 -10.77
C SER A 415 -16.36 16.64 -9.79
N LYS A 416 -15.78 16.62 -8.59
CA LYS A 416 -15.96 15.58 -7.56
C LYS A 416 -16.34 16.20 -6.20
N PRO A 417 -17.44 16.96 -6.11
CA PRO A 417 -17.73 17.81 -4.96
C PRO A 417 -18.07 17.02 -3.67
N MET A 418 -18.44 15.74 -3.82
CA MET A 418 -18.79 14.86 -2.69
C MET A 418 -17.60 14.07 -2.14
N GLU A 419 -16.43 14.14 -2.77
CA GLU A 419 -15.22 13.48 -2.26
C GLU A 419 -14.51 14.37 -1.24
N LEU A 420 -14.12 13.79 -0.10
CA LEU A 420 -13.47 14.48 1.01
C LEU A 420 -11.95 14.55 0.82
N ARG A 421 -11.55 15.13 -0.32
CA ARG A 421 -10.13 15.32 -0.69
C ARG A 421 -9.48 16.47 0.09
N PRO A 422 -8.15 16.45 0.26
CA PRO A 422 -7.40 17.60 0.77
C PRO A 422 -7.77 18.89 0.04
N GLN A 423 -7.99 19.98 0.79
CA GLN A 423 -8.38 21.26 0.18
C GLN A 423 -7.18 22.14 -0.14
N ASN A 424 -6.32 22.40 0.84
CA ASN A 424 -5.15 23.27 0.70
C ASN A 424 -3.93 22.70 1.44
N PRO A 425 -3.47 21.48 1.10
CA PRO A 425 -2.29 20.93 1.75
C PRO A 425 -1.02 21.68 1.31
N GLU A 426 -0.03 21.73 2.19
CA GLU A 426 1.35 22.05 1.79
C GLU A 426 1.97 20.85 1.07
N TYR A 427 2.67 21.08 -0.03
CA TYR A 427 3.28 20.01 -0.82
C TYR A 427 4.71 19.74 -0.37
N LEU A 428 5.01 18.46 -0.12
CA LEU A 428 6.37 17.99 0.15
C LEU A 428 6.76 16.93 -0.89
N LEU A 429 8.07 16.76 -1.10
CA LEU A 429 8.62 15.77 -2.01
C LEU A 429 9.70 14.94 -1.31
N ASP A 430 9.56 13.62 -1.38
CA ASP A 430 10.60 12.66 -1.00
C ASP A 430 11.70 12.61 -2.08
N LYS A 431 12.41 13.73 -2.27
CA LYS A 431 13.33 13.93 -3.40
C LYS A 431 14.45 12.88 -3.44
N THR A 432 14.90 12.42 -2.28
CA THR A 432 15.97 11.42 -2.14
C THR A 432 15.46 9.96 -2.18
N TYR A 433 14.15 9.75 -2.25
CA TYR A 433 13.46 8.45 -2.25
C TYR A 433 13.77 7.59 -1.02
N ILE A 434 13.61 8.16 0.17
CA ILE A 434 14.12 7.60 1.44
C ILE A 434 13.03 7.03 2.34
N LEU A 435 11.74 7.18 2.03
CA LEU A 435 10.67 6.77 2.94
C LEU A 435 10.73 5.29 3.35
N SER A 436 10.98 4.37 2.42
CA SER A 436 11.13 2.94 2.75
C SER A 436 12.35 2.69 3.65
N ALA A 437 13.47 3.37 3.39
CA ALA A 437 14.65 3.30 4.24
C ALA A 437 14.37 3.85 5.65
N MET A 438 13.70 4.99 5.77
CA MET A 438 13.39 5.57 7.08
C MET A 438 12.40 4.73 7.88
N GLY A 439 11.51 4.00 7.21
CA GLY A 439 10.66 2.99 7.83
C GLY A 439 11.43 1.80 8.40
N LEU A 440 12.50 1.37 7.72
CA LEU A 440 13.42 0.36 8.26
C LEU A 440 14.22 0.91 9.45
N LEU A 441 14.72 2.14 9.34
CA LEU A 441 15.51 2.77 10.41
C LEU A 441 14.69 2.97 11.68
N SER A 442 13.41 3.32 11.54
CA SER A 442 12.54 3.63 12.66
C SER A 442 12.24 2.45 13.58
N MET A 443 12.50 1.22 13.13
CA MET A 443 12.36 0.02 13.97
C MET A 443 13.30 0.05 15.17
N ASP A 444 14.54 0.53 14.98
CA ASP A 444 15.55 0.59 16.05
C ASP A 444 15.84 2.04 16.49
N HIS A 445 15.66 3.01 15.59
CA HIS A 445 16.09 4.40 15.74
C HIS A 445 15.01 5.40 15.25
N PRO A 446 13.80 5.40 15.85
CA PRO A 446 12.68 6.23 15.40
C PRO A 446 12.96 7.74 15.43
N GLU A 447 13.61 8.24 16.48
CA GLU A 447 13.93 9.66 16.60
C GLU A 447 14.90 10.14 15.50
N ILE A 448 15.96 9.37 15.23
CA ILE A 448 16.94 9.65 14.17
C ILE A 448 16.26 9.60 12.79
N ALA A 449 15.45 8.57 12.54
CA ALA A 449 14.71 8.44 11.29
C ALA A 449 13.79 9.64 11.05
N LEU A 450 13.09 10.12 12.09
CA LEU A 450 12.22 11.29 12.02
C LEU A 450 13.00 12.57 11.68
N ARG A 451 14.13 12.82 12.35
CA ARG A 451 14.98 13.99 12.07
C ARG A 451 15.55 13.97 10.66
N ILE A 452 16.00 12.81 10.19
CA ILE A 452 16.45 12.63 8.80
C ILE A 452 15.30 12.92 7.83
N MET A 453 14.11 12.34 8.02
CA MET A 453 12.97 12.61 7.15
C MET A 453 12.67 14.11 7.04
N LYS A 454 12.58 14.81 8.18
CA LYS A 454 12.34 16.26 8.19
C LYS A 454 13.43 17.06 7.47
N LYS A 455 14.69 16.63 7.55
CA LYS A 455 15.83 17.30 6.91
C LYS A 455 15.87 17.14 5.39
N TYR A 456 15.43 15.99 4.88
CA TYR A 456 15.54 15.65 3.46
C TYR A 456 14.24 15.78 2.67
N MET A 457 13.09 15.94 3.33
CA MET A 457 11.84 16.32 2.67
C MET A 457 11.94 17.72 2.09
N VAL A 458 11.63 17.86 0.80
CA VAL A 458 11.70 19.13 0.09
C VAL A 458 10.30 19.75 0.05
N LYS A 459 10.15 20.97 0.58
CA LYS A 459 8.93 21.77 0.40
C LYS A 459 8.89 22.33 -1.03
N LEU A 460 7.76 22.14 -1.71
CA LEU A 460 7.56 22.51 -3.12
C LEU A 460 6.91 23.88 -3.30
#